data_AF-A0A2A6QWY3-F1
#
_entry.id   AF-A0A2A6QWY3-F1
#
_cell.length_a   1.000
_cell.length_b   1.000
_cell.length_c   1.000
_cell.angle_alpha   90.00
_cell.angle_beta   90.00
_cell.angle_gamma   90.00
#
_symmetry.space_group_name_H-M   'P 1'
#
loop_
_entity.id
_entity.type
_entity.pdbx_description
1 polymer ?
#
loop_
_entity_poly.entity_id
_entity_poly.type
_entity_poly.pdbx_seq_one_letter_code
_entity_poly.pdbx_strand_id
1 'polypeptide(L)' 'MLRAYARQIMTRSNAPRFAVLDAAAPTNNQRRFLAASPITLIDVPTGEAAARLIG' A
#
# COMPACT_ATOMS: atom_id res chain seq x y z
N MET A 1 -4.32 10.04 1.43
CA MET A 1 -5.09 8.84 1.83
C MET A 1 -5.92 9.15 3.06
N LEU A 2 -7.25 9.04 2.98
CA LEU A 2 -8.13 9.25 4.12
C LEU A 2 -7.78 8.24 5.22
N ARG A 3 -7.65 8.69 6.47
CA ARG A 3 -7.40 7.85 7.67
C ARG A 3 -8.30 6.61 7.74
N ALA A 4 -9.52 6.71 7.20
CA ALA A 4 -10.48 5.61 7.12
C ALA A 4 -9.95 4.40 6.32
N TYR A 5 -9.33 4.64 5.16
CA TYR A 5 -8.77 3.56 4.32
C TYR A 5 -7.60 2.85 5.00
N ALA A 6 -6.70 3.63 5.62
CA ALA A 6 -5.59 3.11 6.42
C ALA A 6 -6.07 2.18 7.54
N ARG A 7 -7.12 2.60 8.26
CA ARG A 7 -7.72 1.80 9.33
C ARG A 7 -8.36 0.52 8.79
N GLN A 8 -9.05 0.56 7.65
CA GLN A 8 -9.63 -0.64 7.05
C GLN A 8 -8.56 -1.67 6.69
N ILE A 9 -7.45 -1.25 6.07
CA ILE A 9 -6.32 -2.15 5.75
C ILE A 9 -5.80 -2.83 7.01
N MET A 10 -5.61 -2.07 8.09
CA MET A 10 -5.07 -2.60 9.34
C MET A 10 -6.06 -3.49 10.10
N THR A 11 -7.36 -3.21 10.03
CA THR A 11 -8.38 -3.93 10.81
C THR A 11 -8.91 -5.17 10.08
N ARG A 12 -8.92 -5.16 8.74
CA ARG A 12 -9.56 -6.21 7.92
C ARG A 12 -8.58 -7.14 7.21
N SER A 13 -7.28 -6.86 7.30
CA SER A 13 -6.25 -7.68 6.65
C SER A 13 -5.34 -8.32 7.69
N ASN A 14 -5.13 -9.63 7.56
CA ASN A 14 -4.13 -10.37 8.32
C ASN A 14 -2.72 -10.06 7.79
N ALA A 15 -1.71 -10.25 8.64
CA ALA A 15 -0.32 -10.15 8.23
C ALA A 15 0.10 -11.40 7.43
N PRO A 16 1.06 -11.29 6.49
CA PRO A 16 1.79 -10.09 6.08
C PRO A 16 0.97 -9.16 5.14
N ARG A 17 1.21 -7.84 5.23
CA ARG A 17 0.50 -6.82 4.44
C ARG A 17 1.45 -6.17 3.44
N PHE A 18 0.99 -6.05 2.19
CA PHE A 18 1.73 -5.45 1.10
C PHE A 18 0.93 -4.30 0.49
N ALA A 19 1.62 -3.25 0.05
CA ALA A 19 1.04 -2.16 -0.73
C ALA A 19 1.82 -1.98 -2.03
N VAL A 20 1.11 -1.99 -3.15
CA VAL A 20 1.68 -1.67 -4.47
C VAL A 20 1.41 -0.20 -4.76
N LEU A 21 2.48 0.58 -4.86
CA LEU A 21 2.43 2.00 -5.18
C LEU A 21 3.68 2.34 -5.98
N ASP A 22 3.54 3.23 -6.96
CA ASP A 22 4.70 3.92 -7.55
C ASP A 22 5.37 4.76 -6.44
N ALA A 23 6.65 4.52 -6.15
CA ALA A 23 7.38 5.20 -5.09
C ALA A 23 7.46 6.73 -5.26
N ALA A 24 7.26 7.26 -6.47
CA ALA A 24 7.21 8.70 -6.72
C ALA A 24 5.84 9.32 -6.42
N ALA A 25 4.78 8.52 -6.39
CA ALA A 25 3.40 8.99 -6.24
C ALA A 25 2.89 9.31 -4.81
N PRO A 26 3.46 8.80 -3.70
CA PRO A 26 2.81 8.99 -2.40
C PRO A 26 2.98 10.42 -1.91
N THR A 27 1.86 11.00 -1.48
CA THR A 27 1.85 12.25 -0.69
C THR A 27 2.62 12.07 0.62
N ASN A 28 3.09 13.16 1.23
CA ASN A 28 3.77 13.12 2.53
C ASN A 28 3.01 12.34 3.61
N ASN A 29 1.68 12.46 3.62
CA ASN A 29 0.84 11.72 4.57
C ASN A 29 0.84 10.20 4.31
N GLN A 30 0.89 9.78 3.05
CA GLN A 30 1.00 8.36 2.69
C GLN A 30 2.36 7.80 3.08
N ARG A 31 3.45 8.53 2.81
CA ARG A 31 4.80 8.15 3.25
C ARG A 31 4.86 7.95 4.76
N ARG A 32 4.31 8.90 5.53
CA ARG A 32 4.28 8.83 7.00
C ARG A 32 3.43 7.65 7.51
N PHE A 33 2.32 7.33 6.84
CA PHE A 33 1.48 6.18 7.19
C PHE A 33 2.19 4.85 6.93
N LEU A 34 2.82 4.71 5.75
CA LEU A 34 3.56 3.50 5.38
C LEU A 34 4.75 3.27 6.32
N ALA A 35 5.51 4.33 6.63
CA ALA A 35 6.62 4.24 7.58
C ALA A 35 6.19 3.85 9.00
N ALA A 36 4.98 4.21 9.41
CA ALA A 36 4.44 3.89 10.73
C ALA A 36 3.69 2.55 10.80
N SER A 37 3.48 1.87 9.66
CA SER A 37 2.69 0.65 9.58
C SER A 37 3.56 -0.54 9.16
N PRO A 38 3.29 -1.76 9.63
CA PRO A 38 3.97 -2.97 9.18
C PRO A 38 3.42 -3.39 7.79
N ILE A 39 3.63 -2.53 6.80
CA ILE A 39 3.20 -2.71 5.41
C ILE A 39 4.45 -2.63 4.54
N THR A 40 4.75 -3.69 3.80
CA THR A 40 5.86 -3.69 2.85
C THR A 40 5.40 -3.02 1.56
N LEU A 41 6.13 -1.98 1.14
CA LEU A 41 5.90 -1.32 -0.14
C LEU A 41 6.53 -2.14 -1.26
N ILE A 42 5.78 -2.37 -2.32
CA ILE A 42 6.28 -2.93 -3.58
C ILE A 42 6.24 -1.79 -4.59
N ASP A 43 7.44 -1.33 -4.96
CA ASP A 43 7.63 -0.24 -5.91
C ASP A 43 7.53 -0.77 -7.35
N VAL A 44 6.30 -0.85 -7.84
CA VAL A 44 5.97 -1.19 -9.22
C VAL A 44 4.71 -0.43 -9.64
N PRO A 45 4.58 -0.08 -10.93
CA PRO A 45 3.34 0.48 -11.45
C PRO A 45 2.16 -0.45 -11.15
N THR A 46 1.06 0.12 -10.65
CA THR A 46 -0.13 -0.67 -10.26
C THR A 46 -0.66 -1.52 -11.41
N GLY A 47 -0.59 -1.03 -12.66
CA GLY A 47 -1.01 -1.78 -13.84
C GLY A 47 -0.15 -3.02 -14.09
N GLU A 48 1.17 -2.92 -13.88
CA GLU A 48 2.09 -4.06 -14.02
C GLU A 48 1.83 -5.10 -12.91
N ALA A 49 1.64 -4.66 -11.67
CA ALA A 49 1.32 -5.56 -10.58
C ALA A 49 -0.01 -6.28 -10.78
N ALA A 50 -1.04 -5.57 -11.26
CA ALA A 50 -2.34 -6.16 -11.57
C ALA A 50 -2.20 -7.25 -12.65
N ALA A 51 -1.45 -6.98 -13.72
CA ALA A 51 -1.20 -7.97 -14.77
C ALA A 51 -0.52 -9.24 -14.24
N ARG A 52 0.39 -9.12 -13.24
CA ARG A 52 1.04 -10.28 -12.59
C ARG A 52 0.13 -11.06 -11.64
N LEU A 53 -0.95 -10.44 -11.13
CA LEU A 53 -1.90 -11.07 -10.21
C LEU A 53 -3.06 -11.76 -10.94
N ILE A 54 -3.42 -11.29 -12.13
CA ILE A 54 -4.55 -11.80 -12.93
C ILE A 54 -4.05 -12.88 -13.92
N GLY A 55 -3.20 -13.80 -13.47
CA GLY A 55 -2.66 -14.89 -14.30
C GLY A 55 -3.72 -15.64 -15.10
#